data_AF-A0A4R6IN37-F1
#
_entry.id   AF-A0A4R6IN37-F1
#
_cell.length_a   1.000
_cell.length_b   1.000
_cell.length_c   1.000
_cell.angle_alpha   90.00
_cell.angle_beta   90.00
_cell.angle_gamma   90.00
#
_symmetry.space_group_name_H-M   'P 1'
#
loop_
_entity.id
_entity.type
_entity.pdbx_description
1 polymer ?
#
loop_
_entity_poly.entity_id
_entity_poly.type
_entity_poly.pdbx_seq_one_letter_code
_entity_poly.pdbx_strand_id
1 'polypeptide(L)'
;MNNSSLNEILFEQLEKQWLDCRDHIFIPLFKRYADYLQLYRNGEFAILDGEDIEEELAEKAADISSKNPYADFIENHPLHEQNCIQYLKNEIQNCLNDPEVKAQLLQSGAIEIGYDWYFHYDSGINFFKKGLTFPIIAEPRYLYKELPPGHYAGFAKGPNFSGVWPDCAKLIDEADEKHTLLGLGYELMNYYQLQSRLFLHKVFREMDNEGQFSQLEQHPFPVYIAEHDCEEMTLYVI
;
A
#
# COMPACT_ATOMS: atom_id res chain seq x y z
N MET A 1 7.17 -18.87 -16.85
CA MET A 1 6.08 -18.94 -15.85
C MET A 1 4.84 -18.40 -16.54
N ASN A 2 3.66 -19.01 -16.39
CA ASN A 2 2.42 -18.46 -16.98
C ASN A 2 1.98 -17.24 -16.14
N ASN A 3 1.52 -16.15 -16.76
CA ASN A 3 1.08 -14.93 -16.07
C ASN A 3 0.04 -15.22 -14.98
N SER A 4 -0.88 -16.18 -15.21
CA SER A 4 -1.86 -16.61 -14.19
C SER A 4 -1.21 -17.06 -12.88
N SER A 5 -0.18 -17.92 -12.97
CA SER A 5 0.54 -18.43 -11.80
C SER A 5 1.38 -17.33 -11.13
N LEU A 6 1.85 -16.35 -11.90
CA LEU A 6 2.60 -15.23 -11.34
C LEU A 6 1.69 -14.26 -10.60
N ASN A 7 0.54 -13.91 -11.16
CA ASN A 7 -0.44 -13.04 -10.54
C ASN A 7 -1.01 -13.67 -9.25
N GLU A 8 -1.19 -15.00 -9.21
CA GLU A 8 -1.53 -15.72 -7.97
C GLU A 8 -0.47 -15.53 -6.88
N ILE A 9 0.82 -15.72 -7.21
CA ILE A 9 1.93 -15.52 -6.26
C ILE A 9 1.97 -14.07 -5.75
N LEU A 10 1.83 -13.09 -6.64
CA LEU A 10 1.81 -11.67 -6.26
C LEU A 10 0.63 -11.36 -5.33
N PHE A 11 -0.54 -11.93 -5.61
CA PHE A 11 -1.72 -11.77 -4.75
C PHE A 11 -1.52 -12.40 -3.38
N GLU A 12 -1.02 -13.64 -3.30
CA GLU A 12 -0.76 -14.33 -2.03
C GLU A 12 0.23 -13.57 -1.15
N GLN A 13 1.25 -12.94 -1.76
CA GLN A 13 2.21 -12.11 -1.03
C GLN A 13 1.57 -10.84 -0.47
N LEU A 14 0.77 -10.14 -1.26
CA LEU A 14 0.01 -8.96 -0.81
C LEU A 14 -0.97 -9.32 0.31
N GLU A 15 -1.66 -10.46 0.17
CA GLU A 15 -2.65 -10.91 1.15
C GLU A 15 -1.97 -11.26 2.47
N LYS A 16 -0.83 -11.96 2.42
CA LYS A 16 -0.03 -12.23 3.61
C LYS A 16 0.41 -10.95 4.33
N GLN A 17 0.97 -9.98 3.61
CA GLN A 17 1.40 -8.70 4.19
C GLN A 17 0.23 -7.95 4.85
N TRP A 18 -0.92 -7.93 4.19
CA TRP A 18 -2.12 -7.31 4.72
C TRP A 18 -2.64 -8.02 5.97
N LEU A 19 -2.68 -9.36 5.98
CA LEU A 19 -3.10 -10.15 7.14
C LEU A 19 -2.18 -9.94 8.34
N ASP A 20 -0.86 -9.93 8.12
CA ASP A 20 0.12 -9.68 9.17
C ASP A 20 -0.08 -8.28 9.79
N CYS A 21 -0.26 -7.25 8.95
CA CYS A 21 -0.53 -5.88 9.40
C CYS A 21 -1.88 -5.77 10.14
N ARG A 22 -2.93 -6.40 9.61
CA ARG A 22 -4.25 -6.45 10.25
C ARG A 22 -4.15 -7.06 11.64
N ASP A 23 -3.53 -8.22 11.77
CA ASP A 23 -3.45 -8.95 13.02
C ASP A 23 -2.71 -8.15 14.10
N HIS A 24 -1.70 -7.37 13.71
CA HIS A 24 -1.05 -6.43 14.60
C HIS A 24 -2.03 -5.38 15.14
N ILE A 25 -2.83 -4.73 14.29
CA ILE A 25 -3.80 -3.70 14.71
C ILE A 25 -4.75 -4.20 15.80
N PHE A 26 -5.14 -5.47 15.78
CA PHE A 26 -6.03 -6.04 16.79
C PHE A 26 -5.35 -6.39 18.13
N ILE A 27 -4.01 -6.24 18.24
CA ILE A 27 -3.30 -6.42 19.52
C ILE A 27 -3.71 -5.31 20.49
N PRO A 28 -4.22 -5.65 21.70
CA PRO A 28 -4.58 -4.67 22.73
C PRO A 28 -3.40 -3.79 23.17
N LEU A 29 -3.69 -2.54 23.57
CA LEU A 29 -2.65 -1.56 23.93
C LEU A 29 -1.76 -2.04 25.06
N PHE A 30 -2.33 -2.62 26.13
CA PHE A 30 -1.55 -3.14 27.26
C PHE A 30 -0.48 -4.15 26.83
N LYS A 31 -0.81 -5.01 25.85
CA LYS A 31 0.10 -6.03 25.35
C LYS A 31 1.24 -5.38 24.56
N ARG A 32 0.92 -4.38 23.73
CA ARG A 32 1.93 -3.60 22.99
C ARG A 32 2.89 -2.87 23.93
N TYR A 33 2.37 -2.23 24.98
CA TYR A 33 3.20 -1.59 26.01
C TYR A 33 4.06 -2.61 26.77
N ALA A 34 3.53 -3.79 27.09
CA ALA A 34 4.30 -4.86 27.72
C ALA A 34 5.44 -5.36 26.83
N ASP A 35 5.20 -5.52 25.53
CA ASP A 35 6.22 -5.93 24.56
C ASP A 35 7.29 -4.85 24.39
N TYR A 36 6.88 -3.58 24.29
CA TYR A 36 7.80 -2.43 24.22
C TYR A 36 8.67 -2.30 25.48
N LEU A 37 8.09 -2.49 26.67
CA LEU A 37 8.83 -2.53 27.93
C LEU A 37 9.89 -3.63 27.95
N GLN A 38 9.60 -4.80 27.38
CA GLN A 38 10.56 -5.89 27.28
C GLN A 38 11.73 -5.53 26.34
N LEU A 39 11.43 -4.93 25.18
CA LEU A 39 12.47 -4.44 24.25
C LEU A 39 13.37 -3.39 24.91
N TYR A 40 12.77 -2.45 25.65
CA TYR A 40 13.49 -1.45 26.43
C TYR A 40 14.43 -2.09 27.46
N ARG A 41 13.92 -3.02 28.29
CA ARG A 41 14.72 -3.75 29.30
C ARG A 41 15.86 -4.58 28.71
N ASN A 42 15.68 -5.09 27.50
CA ASN A 42 16.71 -5.82 26.77
C ASN A 42 17.76 -4.89 26.13
N GLY A 43 17.55 -3.57 26.15
CA GLY A 43 18.42 -2.60 25.47
C GLY A 43 18.27 -2.61 23.95
N GLU A 44 17.18 -3.20 23.43
CA GLU A 44 16.88 -3.25 21.99
C GLU A 44 16.27 -1.94 21.48
N PHE A 45 15.88 -1.04 22.40
CA PHE A 45 15.44 0.31 22.12
C PHE A 45 16.08 1.29 23.11
N ALA A 46 16.66 2.38 22.62
CA ALA A 46 17.24 3.44 23.45
C ALA A 46 16.46 4.73 23.22
N ILE A 47 15.77 5.21 24.25
CA ILE A 47 15.16 6.54 24.26
C ILE A 47 16.07 7.43 25.12
N LEU A 48 16.42 8.60 24.59
CA LEU A 48 17.37 9.53 25.22
C LEU A 48 16.78 10.30 26.42
N ASP A 49 15.47 10.19 26.66
CA ASP A 49 14.75 10.89 27.72
C ASP A 49 14.39 9.97 28.90
N GLY A 50 15.09 10.18 30.02
CA GLY A 50 14.51 10.22 31.37
C GLY A 50 14.31 8.90 32.13
N GLU A 51 14.56 8.97 33.45
CA GLU A 51 14.40 7.90 34.44
C GLU A 51 12.94 7.41 34.64
N ASP A 52 11.93 8.09 34.05
CA ASP A 52 10.49 7.82 34.26
C ASP A 52 9.81 6.98 33.16
N ILE A 53 10.48 6.70 32.03
CA ILE A 53 9.83 6.02 30.89
C ILE A 53 9.51 4.55 31.17
N GLU A 54 10.35 3.87 31.96
CA GLU A 54 10.09 2.48 32.33
C GLU A 54 8.85 2.36 33.23
N GLU A 55 8.65 3.31 34.15
CA GLU A 55 7.49 3.35 35.04
C GLU A 55 6.21 3.63 34.25
N GLU A 56 6.24 4.60 33.33
CA GLU A 56 5.10 4.90 32.44
C GLU A 56 4.71 3.69 31.58
N LEU A 57 5.69 3.02 30.97
CA LEU A 57 5.45 1.81 30.18
C LEU A 57 4.87 0.68 31.04
N ALA A 58 5.37 0.50 32.26
CA ALA A 58 4.87 -0.51 33.19
C ALA A 58 3.44 -0.23 33.65
N GLU A 59 3.08 1.03 33.91
CA GLU A 59 1.71 1.44 34.24
C GLU A 59 0.75 1.12 33.10
N LYS A 60 1.08 1.55 31.87
CA LYS A 60 0.25 1.30 30.69
C LYS A 60 0.17 -0.20 30.33
N ALA A 61 1.23 -0.97 30.57
CA ALA A 61 1.24 -2.41 30.38
C ALA A 61 0.35 -3.17 31.39
N ALA A 62 0.12 -2.61 32.58
CA ALA A 62 -0.74 -3.19 33.60
C ALA A 62 -2.24 -2.91 33.37
N ASP A 63 -2.59 -1.93 32.53
CA ASP A 63 -3.98 -1.59 32.21
C ASP A 63 -4.60 -2.52 31.15
N ILE A 64 -5.03 -3.69 31.60
CA ILE A 64 -5.67 -4.74 30.77
C ILE A 64 -7.02 -4.34 30.14
N SER A 65 -7.57 -3.17 30.45
CA SER A 65 -8.87 -2.72 29.94
C SER A 65 -8.80 -2.11 28.55
N SER A 66 -7.59 -1.81 28.07
CA SER A 66 -7.35 -1.00 26.88
C SER A 66 -7.38 -1.82 25.58
N LYS A 67 -8.52 -1.75 24.87
CA LYS A 67 -8.59 -2.14 23.45
C LYS A 67 -7.73 -1.21 22.60
N ASN A 68 -7.29 -1.69 21.44
CA ASN A 68 -6.69 -0.81 20.44
C ASN A 68 -7.78 0.08 19.80
N PRO A 69 -7.71 1.42 19.90
CA PRO A 69 -8.71 2.30 19.29
C PRO A 69 -8.81 2.14 17.77
N TYR A 70 -7.77 1.66 17.09
CA TYR A 70 -7.78 1.43 15.64
C TYR A 70 -8.56 0.19 15.23
N ALA A 71 -8.61 -0.83 16.08
CA ALA A 71 -9.48 -1.97 15.85
C ALA A 71 -10.94 -1.53 15.80
N ASP A 72 -11.38 -0.72 16.78
CA ASP A 72 -12.72 -0.17 16.80
C ASP A 72 -12.97 0.77 15.59
N PHE A 73 -11.97 1.54 15.13
CA PHE A 73 -12.11 2.37 13.94
C PHE A 73 -12.38 1.53 12.68
N ILE A 74 -11.60 0.48 12.45
CA ILE A 74 -11.75 -0.43 11.30
C ILE A 74 -13.12 -1.12 11.34
N GLU A 75 -13.56 -1.57 12.52
CA GLU A 75 -14.87 -2.19 12.70
C GLU A 75 -16.03 -1.23 12.39
N ASN A 76 -15.88 0.06 12.72
CA ASN A 76 -16.90 1.09 12.49
C ASN A 76 -16.85 1.74 11.10
N HIS A 77 -15.74 1.59 10.37
CA HIS A 77 -15.55 2.09 9.01
C HIS A 77 -15.14 0.95 8.06
N PRO A 78 -15.98 -0.09 7.92
CA PRO A 78 -15.64 -1.23 7.09
C PRO A 78 -15.61 -0.82 5.61
N LEU A 79 -14.55 -1.21 4.92
CA LEU A 79 -14.48 -1.13 3.47
C LEU A 79 -15.14 -2.38 2.88
N HIS A 80 -16.23 -2.17 2.14
CA HIS A 80 -16.88 -3.25 1.41
C HIS A 80 -16.11 -3.54 0.12
N GLU A 81 -15.35 -4.64 0.11
CA GLU A 81 -14.46 -5.04 -0.97
C GLU A 81 -15.04 -4.81 -2.37
N GLN A 82 -16.24 -5.32 -2.66
CA GLN A 82 -16.80 -5.22 -4.02
C GLN A 82 -17.12 -3.78 -4.42
N ASN A 83 -17.54 -2.93 -3.47
CA ASN A 83 -17.79 -1.52 -3.75
C ASN A 83 -16.47 -0.79 -4.02
N CYS A 84 -15.42 -1.12 -3.25
CA CYS A 84 -14.08 -0.57 -3.42
C CYS A 84 -13.45 -0.96 -4.76
N ILE A 85 -13.55 -2.24 -5.14
CA ILE A 85 -13.11 -2.74 -6.45
C ILE A 85 -13.87 -2.01 -7.56
N GLN A 86 -15.19 -1.92 -7.48
CA GLN A 86 -15.97 -1.23 -8.51
C GLN A 86 -15.61 0.26 -8.63
N TYR A 87 -15.39 0.93 -7.50
CA TYR A 87 -14.95 2.32 -7.47
C TYR A 87 -13.58 2.48 -8.15
N LEU A 88 -12.58 1.72 -7.72
CA LEU A 88 -11.22 1.79 -8.29
C LEU A 88 -11.20 1.40 -9.77
N LYS A 89 -12.01 0.43 -10.18
CA LYS A 89 -12.15 0.05 -11.59
C LYS A 89 -12.64 1.22 -12.43
N ASN A 90 -13.66 1.94 -11.96
CA ASN A 90 -14.15 3.12 -12.65
C ASN A 90 -13.08 4.22 -12.73
N GLU A 91 -12.35 4.47 -11.63
CA GLU A 91 -11.27 5.46 -11.61
C GLU A 91 -10.13 5.10 -12.57
N ILE A 92 -9.64 3.86 -12.55
CA ILE A 92 -8.62 3.37 -13.47
C ILE A 92 -9.11 3.46 -14.93
N GLN A 93 -10.35 3.08 -15.20
CA GLN A 93 -10.93 3.18 -16.54
C GLN A 93 -11.00 4.62 -17.02
N ASN A 94 -11.39 5.55 -16.15
CA ASN A 94 -11.45 6.97 -16.47
C ASN A 94 -10.04 7.50 -16.82
N CYS A 95 -9.03 7.11 -16.04
CA CYS A 95 -7.63 7.48 -16.31
C CYS A 95 -7.10 6.88 -17.61
N LEU A 96 -7.22 5.56 -17.80
CA LEU A 96 -6.59 4.85 -18.92
C LEU A 96 -7.32 5.02 -20.26
N ASN A 97 -8.60 5.41 -20.25
CA ASN A 97 -9.36 5.67 -21.48
C ASN A 97 -9.35 7.14 -21.91
N ASP A 98 -8.74 8.04 -21.13
CA ASP A 98 -8.44 9.38 -21.63
C ASP A 98 -7.60 9.26 -22.92
N PRO A 99 -7.94 9.96 -24.02
CA PRO A 99 -7.28 9.77 -25.32
C PRO A 99 -5.76 9.97 -25.28
N GLU A 100 -5.26 10.92 -24.49
CA GLU A 100 -3.83 11.23 -24.39
C GLU A 100 -3.11 10.17 -23.55
N VAL A 101 -3.76 9.71 -22.48
CA VAL A 101 -3.23 8.65 -21.61
C VAL A 101 -3.23 7.31 -22.33
N LYS A 102 -4.31 6.99 -23.03
CA LYS A 102 -4.45 5.76 -23.83
C LYS A 102 -3.36 5.68 -24.90
N ALA A 103 -3.08 6.78 -25.59
CA ALA A 103 -2.01 6.82 -26.59
C ALA A 103 -0.63 6.51 -25.96
N GLN A 104 -0.36 7.04 -24.76
CA GLN A 104 0.87 6.74 -24.02
C GLN A 104 0.93 5.29 -23.54
N LEU A 105 -0.17 4.77 -22.97
CA LEU A 105 -0.30 3.39 -22.52
C LEU A 105 0.03 2.40 -23.65
N LEU A 106 -0.57 2.59 -24.83
CA LEU A 106 -0.33 1.75 -26.00
C LEU A 106 1.11 1.84 -26.54
N GLN A 107 1.88 2.87 -26.17
CA GLN A 107 3.29 3.06 -26.53
C GLN A 107 4.26 2.72 -25.40
N SER A 108 3.75 2.24 -24.26
CA SER A 108 4.54 1.89 -23.09
C SER A 108 4.85 0.39 -23.03
N GLY A 109 5.87 0.02 -22.25
CA GLY A 109 6.22 -1.38 -21.98
C GLY A 109 5.83 -1.85 -20.57
N ALA A 110 5.50 -0.91 -19.70
CA ALA A 110 5.00 -1.11 -18.34
C ALA A 110 4.33 0.21 -17.89
N ILE A 111 3.56 0.15 -16.79
CA ILE A 111 3.13 1.33 -16.05
C ILE A 111 3.51 1.22 -14.59
N GLU A 112 3.61 2.35 -13.92
CA GLU A 112 3.70 2.46 -12.47
C GLU A 112 2.60 3.42 -12.00
N ILE A 113 1.88 3.00 -10.97
CA ILE A 113 0.94 3.86 -10.25
C ILE A 113 1.65 4.34 -8.98
N GLY A 114 1.95 5.63 -8.94
CA GLY A 114 2.52 6.28 -7.77
C GLY A 114 1.43 6.62 -6.76
N TYR A 115 1.56 6.09 -5.55
CA TYR A 115 0.58 6.18 -4.48
C TYR A 115 1.31 6.60 -3.19
N ASP A 116 1.10 7.85 -2.76
CA ASP A 116 1.75 8.42 -1.57
C ASP A 116 0.72 9.11 -0.69
N TRP A 117 0.91 9.03 0.63
CA TRP A 117 0.07 9.71 1.61
C TRP A 117 0.17 11.24 1.48
N TYR A 118 1.30 11.76 1.00
CA TYR A 118 1.48 13.20 0.73
C TYR A 118 0.55 13.74 -0.36
N PHE A 119 -0.02 12.88 -1.21
CA PHE A 119 -0.86 13.31 -2.33
C PHE A 119 -2.35 13.41 -1.98
N HIS A 120 -2.77 13.25 -0.71
CA HIS A 120 -4.17 13.37 -0.29
C HIS A 120 -5.14 12.64 -1.25
N TYR A 121 -4.92 11.33 -1.45
CA TYR A 121 -5.67 10.44 -2.34
C TYR A 121 -5.46 10.59 -3.85
N ASP A 122 -4.83 11.67 -4.32
CA ASP A 122 -4.44 11.77 -5.73
C ASP A 122 -3.22 10.86 -5.99
N SER A 123 -3.14 10.33 -7.20
CA SER A 123 -2.05 9.47 -7.63
C SER A 123 -1.53 9.89 -9.01
N GLY A 124 -0.39 9.33 -9.40
CA GLY A 124 0.21 9.51 -10.72
C GLY A 124 0.34 8.19 -11.46
N ILE A 125 0.31 8.23 -12.80
CA ILE A 125 0.68 7.08 -13.64
C ILE A 125 1.92 7.46 -14.43
N ASN A 126 3.01 6.74 -14.17
CA ASN A 126 4.22 6.80 -14.97
C ASN A 126 4.18 5.73 -16.06
N PHE A 127 4.52 6.12 -17.29
CA PHE A 127 4.62 5.21 -18.43
C PHE A 127 6.08 4.91 -18.71
N PHE A 128 6.45 3.63 -18.80
CA PHE A 128 7.82 3.25 -19.16
C PHE A 128 7.98 3.03 -20.67
N LYS A 129 9.14 3.36 -21.21
CA LYS A 129 9.48 3.17 -22.63
C LYS A 129 9.36 1.70 -23.05
N LYS A 130 8.78 1.47 -24.22
CA LYS A 130 8.85 0.18 -24.92
C LYS A 130 10.30 -0.24 -25.19
N GLY A 131 10.52 -1.56 -25.30
CA GLY A 131 11.82 -2.14 -25.65
C GLY A 131 12.81 -2.28 -24.48
N LEU A 132 12.41 -1.91 -23.26
CA LEU A 132 13.14 -2.22 -22.04
C LEU A 132 12.72 -3.59 -21.48
N THR A 133 13.60 -4.19 -20.69
CA THR A 133 13.27 -5.38 -19.89
C THR A 133 12.87 -4.93 -18.50
N PHE A 134 11.69 -5.37 -18.05
CA PHE A 134 11.10 -4.98 -16.78
C PHE A 134 11.13 -6.17 -15.81
N PRO A 135 11.74 -6.04 -14.62
CA PRO A 135 11.81 -7.12 -13.65
C PRO A 135 10.46 -7.32 -12.97
N ILE A 136 10.11 -8.56 -12.63
CA ILE A 136 8.98 -8.81 -11.74
C ILE A 136 9.48 -8.72 -10.31
N ILE A 137 8.91 -7.80 -9.54
CA ILE A 137 9.34 -7.44 -8.20
C ILE A 137 8.26 -7.89 -7.20
N ALA A 138 8.54 -9.00 -6.53
CA ALA A 138 7.66 -9.59 -5.51
C ALA A 138 7.77 -8.92 -4.14
N GLU A 139 8.85 -8.17 -3.89
CA GLU A 139 9.09 -7.46 -2.62
C GLU A 139 9.52 -6.03 -2.95
N PRO A 140 8.96 -5.00 -2.29
CA PRO A 140 9.26 -3.60 -2.58
C PRO A 140 10.77 -3.34 -2.63
N ARG A 141 11.24 -2.69 -3.71
CA ARG A 141 12.62 -2.21 -3.85
C ARG A 141 12.74 -1.21 -4.98
N TYR A 142 13.85 -0.45 -4.96
CA TYR A 142 14.21 0.58 -5.93
C TYR A 142 14.46 0.07 -7.37
N LEU A 143 13.45 0.12 -8.23
CA LEU A 143 13.49 -0.19 -9.66
C LEU A 143 14.31 0.83 -10.46
N TYR A 144 14.32 2.12 -10.06
CA TYR A 144 15.01 3.17 -10.80
C TYR A 144 16.51 2.92 -11.01
N LYS A 145 17.16 2.12 -10.15
CA LYS A 145 18.57 1.75 -10.27
C LYS A 145 18.83 0.66 -11.30
N GLU A 146 17.80 -0.12 -11.64
CA GLU A 146 17.87 -1.25 -12.57
C GLU A 146 17.55 -0.82 -14.01
N LEU A 147 16.88 0.33 -14.20
CA LEU A 147 16.50 0.85 -15.50
C LEU A 147 17.47 1.93 -16.01
N PRO A 148 17.69 2.04 -17.33
CA PRO A 148 18.54 3.09 -17.88
C PRO A 148 17.98 4.49 -17.60
N PRO A 149 18.83 5.54 -17.56
CA PRO A 149 18.39 6.91 -17.41
C PRO A 149 17.34 7.30 -18.47
N GLY A 150 16.29 8.00 -18.03
CA GLY A 150 15.20 8.41 -18.91
C GLY A 150 14.34 7.24 -19.40
N HIS A 151 14.09 6.25 -18.56
CA HIS A 151 13.21 5.11 -18.85
C HIS A 151 11.72 5.49 -18.95
N TYR A 152 11.31 6.64 -18.40
CA TYR A 152 9.95 7.16 -18.57
C TYR A 152 9.69 7.67 -19.99
N ALA A 153 8.50 7.38 -20.49
CA ALA A 153 7.95 7.88 -21.75
C ALA A 153 6.94 9.02 -21.53
N GLY A 154 6.31 9.07 -20.35
CA GLY A 154 5.33 10.09 -20.01
C GLY A 154 4.74 9.91 -18.62
N PHE A 155 3.86 10.85 -18.26
CA PHE A 155 3.17 10.92 -16.97
C PHE A 155 1.72 11.34 -17.19
N ALA A 156 0.81 10.78 -16.40
CA ALA A 156 -0.59 11.18 -16.36
C ALA A 156 -1.11 11.23 -14.92
N LYS A 157 -2.25 11.91 -14.73
CA LYS A 157 -3.00 11.82 -13.47
C LYS A 157 -3.51 10.39 -13.28
N GLY A 158 -3.30 9.84 -12.10
CA GLY A 158 -3.78 8.51 -11.72
C GLY A 158 -5.15 8.50 -11.04
N PRO A 159 -5.63 7.31 -10.64
CA PRO A 159 -6.92 7.12 -9.99
C PRO A 159 -7.02 7.86 -8.64
N ASN A 160 -8.22 8.29 -8.28
CA ASN A 160 -8.49 8.78 -6.93
C ASN A 160 -8.69 7.61 -5.95
N PHE A 161 -8.01 7.64 -4.81
CA PHE A 161 -8.10 6.57 -3.80
C PHE A 161 -9.06 6.85 -2.63
N SER A 162 -9.73 8.01 -2.59
CA SER A 162 -10.59 8.41 -1.47
C SER A 162 -11.77 7.47 -1.21
N GLY A 163 -12.22 6.73 -2.23
CA GLY A 163 -13.27 5.71 -2.08
C GLY A 163 -12.79 4.39 -1.45
N VAL A 164 -11.49 4.20 -1.27
CA VAL A 164 -10.89 2.98 -0.69
C VAL A 164 -9.89 3.26 0.43
N TRP A 165 -9.66 4.53 0.74
CA TRP A 165 -8.79 4.97 1.81
C TRP A 165 -9.54 6.00 2.66
N PRO A 166 -10.04 5.62 3.84
CA PRO A 166 -10.70 6.54 4.74
C PRO A 166 -9.75 7.67 5.16
N ASP A 167 -10.32 8.87 5.36
CA ASP A 167 -9.59 10.00 5.91
C ASP A 167 -9.27 9.77 7.39
N CYS A 168 -8.08 9.22 7.59
CA CYS A 168 -7.54 8.86 8.88
C CYS A 168 -6.48 9.85 9.37
N ALA A 169 -6.22 10.96 8.67
CA ALA A 169 -5.15 11.90 9.04
C ALA A 169 -5.28 12.36 10.50
N LYS A 170 -6.49 12.79 10.89
CA LYS A 170 -6.77 13.18 12.28
C LYS A 170 -6.58 12.04 13.28
N LEU A 171 -6.91 10.81 12.91
CA LEU A 171 -6.75 9.64 13.79
C LEU A 171 -5.29 9.24 13.94
N ILE A 172 -4.50 9.37 12.87
CA ILE A 172 -3.06 9.19 12.87
C ILE A 172 -2.41 10.22 13.78
N ASP A 173 -2.76 11.51 13.62
CA ASP A 173 -2.24 12.58 14.48
C ASP A 173 -2.56 12.32 15.96
N GLU A 174 -3.81 11.96 16.27
CA GLU A 174 -4.20 11.62 17.65
C GLU A 174 -3.49 10.35 18.17
N ALA A 175 -3.18 9.39 17.30
CA ALA A 175 -2.42 8.18 17.62
C ALA A 175 -1.03 8.52 18.09
N ASP A 176 -0.34 9.30 17.26
CA ASP A 176 1.06 9.57 17.38
C ASP A 176 1.30 10.60 18.50
N GLU A 177 0.29 11.40 18.87
CA GLU A 177 0.29 12.22 20.08
C GLU A 177 0.10 11.41 21.37
N LYS A 178 -0.89 10.49 21.42
CA LYS A 178 -1.24 9.75 22.66
C LYS A 178 -0.34 8.55 22.92
N HIS A 179 0.19 7.96 21.86
CA HIS A 179 0.90 6.68 21.85
C HIS A 179 2.14 6.75 20.97
N THR A 180 2.90 7.86 21.06
CA THR A 180 4.07 8.17 20.22
C THR A 180 5.08 7.03 20.10
N LEU A 181 5.26 6.26 21.18
CA LEU A 181 6.21 5.14 21.22
C LEU A 181 5.75 3.90 20.43
N LEU A 182 4.45 3.77 20.17
CA LEU A 182 3.86 2.58 19.58
C LEU A 182 3.64 2.69 18.07
N GLY A 183 3.81 3.87 17.46
CA GLY A 183 3.71 4.06 16.00
C GLY A 183 2.37 3.64 15.39
N LEU A 184 1.28 3.79 16.14
CA LEU A 184 -0.01 3.20 15.78
C LEU A 184 -0.66 3.89 14.56
N GLY A 185 -0.42 5.19 14.36
CA GLY A 185 -0.92 5.91 13.20
C GLY A 185 -0.36 5.34 11.89
N TYR A 186 0.94 5.08 11.89
CA TYR A 186 1.63 4.45 10.75
C TYR A 186 1.10 3.04 10.44
N GLU A 187 0.80 2.22 11.47
CA GLU A 187 0.21 0.90 11.25
C GLU A 187 -1.18 0.96 10.62
N LEU A 188 -2.05 1.88 11.07
CA LEU A 188 -3.37 2.07 10.48
C LEU A 188 -3.27 2.51 9.02
N MET A 189 -2.33 3.39 8.72
CA MET A 189 -2.04 3.84 7.36
C MET A 189 -1.65 2.65 6.48
N ASN A 190 -0.66 1.86 6.90
CA ASN A 190 -0.18 0.69 6.18
C ASN A 190 -1.30 -0.33 5.91
N TYR A 191 -2.22 -0.52 6.86
CA TYR A 191 -3.36 -1.41 6.69
C TYR A 191 -4.24 -1.01 5.50
N TYR A 192 -4.63 0.26 5.40
CA TYR A 192 -5.46 0.73 4.29
C TYR A 192 -4.71 0.78 2.97
N GLN A 193 -3.40 1.06 2.99
CA GLN A 193 -2.56 1.01 1.80
C GLN A 193 -2.47 -0.42 1.25
N LEU A 194 -2.13 -1.40 2.11
CA LEU A 194 -2.07 -2.82 1.74
C LEU A 194 -3.43 -3.33 1.26
N GLN A 195 -4.52 -2.94 1.92
CA GLN A 195 -5.87 -3.30 1.50
C GLN A 195 -6.22 -2.71 0.12
N SER A 196 -5.82 -1.47 -0.15
CA SER A 196 -6.01 -0.82 -1.46
C SER A 196 -5.24 -1.53 -2.57
N ARG A 197 -4.02 -2.04 -2.30
CA ARG A 197 -3.27 -2.87 -3.26
C ARG A 197 -4.00 -4.16 -3.60
N LEU A 198 -4.57 -4.84 -2.60
CA LEU A 198 -5.37 -6.05 -2.84
C LEU A 198 -6.56 -5.75 -3.75
N PHE A 199 -7.25 -4.64 -3.52
CA PHE A 199 -8.36 -4.23 -4.36
C PHE A 199 -7.90 -3.87 -5.78
N LEU A 200 -6.81 -3.11 -5.94
CA LEU A 200 -6.26 -2.81 -7.25
C LEU A 200 -5.82 -4.06 -8.02
N HIS A 201 -5.17 -5.03 -7.37
CA HIS A 201 -4.82 -6.29 -8.00
C HIS A 201 -6.08 -6.99 -8.55
N LYS A 202 -7.15 -7.04 -7.76
CA LYS A 202 -8.44 -7.59 -8.20
C LYS A 202 -9.05 -6.78 -9.36
N VAL A 203 -8.94 -5.46 -9.35
CA VAL A 203 -9.37 -4.57 -10.44
C VAL A 203 -8.63 -4.89 -11.74
N PHE A 204 -7.29 -4.95 -11.72
CA PHE A 204 -6.50 -5.28 -12.91
C PHE A 204 -6.85 -6.66 -13.45
N ARG A 205 -7.04 -7.64 -12.57
CA ARG A 205 -7.51 -8.97 -12.95
C ARG A 205 -8.88 -8.94 -13.63
N GLU A 206 -9.85 -8.20 -13.10
CA GLU A 206 -11.17 -8.07 -13.72
C GLU A 206 -11.08 -7.40 -15.10
N MET A 207 -10.33 -6.31 -15.21
CA MET A 207 -10.14 -5.58 -16.47
C MET A 207 -9.44 -6.43 -17.54
N ASP A 208 -8.45 -7.22 -17.15
CA ASP A 208 -7.74 -8.13 -18.04
C ASP A 208 -8.64 -9.28 -18.52
N ASN A 209 -9.39 -9.90 -17.62
CA ASN A 209 -10.40 -10.90 -17.97
C ASN A 209 -11.48 -10.37 -18.93
N GLU A 210 -11.80 -9.08 -18.83
CA GLU A 210 -12.72 -8.38 -19.74
C GLU A 210 -12.07 -7.95 -21.07
N GLY A 211 -10.77 -8.21 -21.24
CA GLY A 211 -10.01 -7.90 -22.46
C GLY A 211 -9.70 -6.42 -22.65
N GLN A 212 -9.76 -5.60 -21.59
CA GLN A 212 -9.52 -4.15 -21.70
C GLN A 212 -8.08 -3.81 -22.09
N PHE A 213 -7.15 -4.73 -21.85
CA PHE A 213 -5.75 -4.60 -22.24
C PHE A 213 -5.37 -5.34 -23.53
N SER A 214 -6.34 -5.91 -24.25
CA SER A 214 -6.12 -6.66 -25.50
C SER A 214 -5.42 -5.87 -26.63
N GLN A 215 -5.37 -4.54 -26.50
CA GLN A 215 -4.69 -3.64 -27.45
C GLN A 215 -3.19 -3.46 -27.14
N LEU A 216 -2.71 -3.94 -25.99
CA LEU A 216 -1.29 -3.90 -25.65
C LEU A 216 -0.54 -4.92 -26.52
N GLU A 217 0.53 -4.47 -27.17
CA GLU A 217 1.36 -5.35 -28.01
C GLU A 217 2.52 -5.99 -27.24
N GLN A 218 2.92 -5.37 -26.12
CA GLN A 218 4.04 -5.82 -25.30
C GLN A 218 3.51 -6.79 -24.25
N HIS A 219 4.04 -8.01 -24.23
CA HIS A 219 3.76 -8.99 -23.17
C HIS A 219 5.07 -9.67 -22.71
N PRO A 220 5.22 -9.94 -21.40
CA PRO A 220 4.34 -9.49 -20.31
C PRO A 220 4.37 -7.95 -20.16
N PHE A 221 3.27 -7.37 -19.69
CA PHE A 221 3.17 -5.94 -19.36
C PHE A 221 3.00 -5.77 -17.85
N PRO A 222 4.09 -5.44 -17.13
CA PRO A 222 4.03 -5.22 -15.69
C PRO A 222 3.29 -3.93 -15.33
N VAL A 223 2.46 -4.02 -14.31
CA VAL A 223 1.86 -2.90 -13.60
C VAL A 223 2.55 -2.83 -12.23
N TYR A 224 3.29 -1.76 -11.99
CA TYR A 224 3.94 -1.49 -10.71
C TYR A 224 3.05 -0.59 -9.84
N ILE A 225 3.20 -0.76 -8.53
CA ILE A 225 2.79 0.23 -7.53
C ILE A 225 4.07 0.81 -6.92
N ALA A 226 4.17 2.13 -6.86
CA ALA A 226 5.28 2.84 -6.22
C ALA A 226 4.78 3.59 -5.00
N GLU A 227 5.49 3.46 -3.90
CA GLU A 227 5.11 4.05 -2.61
C GLU A 227 6.23 4.91 -2.01
N HIS A 228 6.05 5.31 -0.76
CA HIS A 228 6.97 6.13 0.00
C HIS A 228 8.42 5.65 -0.18
N ASP A 229 9.31 6.63 -0.29
CA ASP A 229 10.72 6.46 -0.64
C ASP A 229 10.99 5.96 -2.07
N CYS A 230 9.99 5.81 -2.95
CA CYS A 230 10.14 5.33 -4.32
C CYS A 230 10.59 3.87 -4.41
N GLU A 231 10.10 3.02 -3.51
CA GLU A 231 10.17 1.57 -3.69
C GLU A 231 9.00 1.08 -4.52
N GLU A 232 9.29 0.21 -5.48
CA GLU A 232 8.33 -0.30 -6.44
C GLU A 232 8.11 -1.80 -6.22
N MET A 233 6.87 -2.25 -6.42
CA MET A 233 6.48 -3.66 -6.40
C MET A 233 5.62 -3.95 -7.62
N THR A 234 5.77 -5.14 -8.23
CA THR A 234 4.86 -5.57 -9.28
C THR A 234 3.52 -5.92 -8.65
N LEU A 235 2.49 -5.14 -9.00
CA LEU A 235 1.13 -5.34 -8.55
C LEU A 235 0.41 -6.41 -9.39
N TYR A 236 0.57 -6.36 -10.71
CA TYR A 236 -0.11 -7.24 -11.66
C TYR A 236 0.69 -7.36 -12.95
N VAL A 237 0.52 -8.46 -13.69
CA VAL A 237 1.12 -8.69 -15.00
C VAL A 237 0.04 -9.05 -16.01
N ILE A 238 -0.10 -8.20 -17.04
CA ILE A 238 -0.99 -8.40 -18.19
C ILE A 238 -0.27 -9.25 -19.26
#